data_AF-A0A8S0Q9L4-F1
#
_entry.id   AF-A0A8S0Q9L4-F1
#
_cell.length_a   1.000
_cell.length_b   1.000
_cell.length_c   1.000
_cell.angle_alpha   90.00
_cell.angle_beta   90.00
_cell.angle_gamma   90.00
#
_symmetry.space_group_name_H-M   'P 1'
#
loop_
_entity.id
_entity.type
_entity.pdbx_description
1 polymer ?
#
loop_
_entity_poly.entity_id
_entity_poly.type
_entity_poly.pdbx_seq_one_letter_code
_entity_poly.pdbx_strand_id
1 'polypeptide(L)'
;MTSAQQGFYFVGKNLSILLEQKFQELVGECKAVQQEVEVIMGRKLLIPLGANGCACFHFEELCDRPLGAADYFGLFKKFHTLALEGVPIFGLHNRTAAYRFVTLVDVMYENKARLLCTAEGTPFELFERIVTVSDAQQMAPRTSSRSRKSDDSNICVDNELGFAKDRTISRLTEMNSREYLEQHAAILAEKLVVQENDNENVLQA
;
A
#
# COMPACT_ATOMS: atom_id res chain seq x y z
N MET A 1 -4.43 24.01 -11.79
CA MET A 1 -3.73 22.72 -11.88
C MET A 1 -3.95 22.03 -10.55
N THR A 2 -4.90 21.10 -10.49
CA THR A 2 -5.22 20.32 -9.28
C THR A 2 -4.04 19.41 -8.94
N SER A 3 -3.83 19.15 -7.65
CA SER A 3 -2.68 18.48 -7.00
C SER A 3 -2.31 17.06 -7.49
N ALA A 4 -2.84 16.61 -8.63
CA ALA A 4 -2.59 15.32 -9.24
C ALA A 4 -1.18 15.18 -9.87
N GLN A 5 -0.40 16.25 -10.04
CA GLN A 5 1.00 16.16 -10.48
C GLN A 5 1.99 15.88 -9.33
N GLN A 6 1.53 15.89 -8.08
CA GLN A 6 2.32 15.52 -6.89
C GLN A 6 1.87 14.19 -6.26
N GLY A 7 0.83 13.55 -6.81
CA GLY A 7 0.24 12.33 -6.26
C GLY A 7 1.11 11.10 -6.55
N PHE A 8 1.37 10.32 -5.50
CA PHE A 8 2.04 9.03 -5.59
C PHE A 8 1.03 7.86 -5.71
N TYR A 9 -0.27 8.18 -5.80
CA TYR A 9 -1.37 7.23 -6.02
C TYR A 9 -2.00 7.47 -7.40
N PHE A 10 -1.93 6.47 -8.26
CA PHE A 10 -2.35 6.55 -9.66
C PHE A 10 -3.61 5.70 -9.89
N VAL A 11 -4.73 6.35 -10.21
CA VAL A 11 -6.01 5.67 -10.49
C VAL A 11 -6.17 5.43 -11.99
N GLY A 12 -6.40 4.18 -12.37
CA GLY A 12 -6.75 3.81 -13.75
C GLY A 12 -5.84 2.74 -14.35
N LYS A 13 -6.16 2.35 -15.59
CA LYS A 13 -5.46 1.27 -16.31
C LYS A 13 -4.21 1.79 -17.02
N ASN A 14 -3.19 0.93 -17.12
CA ASN A 14 -1.93 1.18 -17.85
C ASN A 14 -1.05 2.31 -17.31
N LEU A 15 -1.06 2.53 -15.99
CA LEU A 15 -0.22 3.53 -15.32
C LEU A 15 1.09 2.95 -14.77
N SER A 16 1.40 1.69 -15.07
CA SER A 16 2.63 0.99 -14.67
C SER A 16 3.88 1.74 -15.09
N ILE A 17 3.90 2.30 -16.30
CA ILE A 17 5.03 3.10 -16.81
C ILE A 17 5.28 4.32 -15.93
N LEU A 18 4.23 5.00 -15.48
CA LEU A 18 4.36 6.17 -14.62
C LEU A 18 4.86 5.79 -13.22
N LEU A 19 4.39 4.66 -12.69
CA LEU A 19 4.86 4.10 -11.44
C LEU A 19 6.35 3.76 -11.50
N GLU A 20 6.78 3.07 -12.57
CA GLU A 20 8.18 2.71 -12.82
C GLU A 20 9.07 3.95 -12.96
N GLN A 21 8.62 4.96 -13.72
CA GLN A 21 9.35 6.23 -13.87
C GLN A 21 9.55 6.92 -12.51
N LYS A 22 8.49 7.03 -11.72
CA LYS A 22 8.55 7.65 -10.39
C LYS A 22 9.37 6.82 -9.40
N PHE A 23 9.30 5.49 -9.48
CA PHE A 23 10.15 4.60 -8.71
C PHE A 23 11.64 4.82 -9.08
N GLN A 24 11.97 4.90 -10.37
CA GLN A 24 13.34 5.14 -10.82
C GLN A 24 13.86 6.52 -10.39
N GLU A 25 13.03 7.55 -10.42
CA GLU A 25 13.37 8.88 -9.88
C GLU A 25 13.77 8.82 -8.40
N LEU A 26 13.06 8.04 -7.58
CA LEU A 26 13.35 7.88 -6.15
C LEU A 26 14.58 6.99 -5.88
N VAL A 27 14.77 5.97 -6.71
CA VAL A 27 15.94 5.09 -6.63
C VAL A 27 17.22 5.81 -7.07
N GLY A 28 17.12 6.78 -7.99
CA GLY A 28 18.25 7.55 -8.52
C GLY A 28 19.13 6.71 -9.44
N GLU A 29 20.45 6.80 -9.27
CA GLU A 29 21.43 6.06 -10.06
C GLU A 29 21.62 4.59 -9.63
N CYS A 30 20.97 4.19 -8.53
CA CYS A 30 21.05 2.82 -8.05
C CYS A 30 20.30 1.87 -9.00
N LYS A 31 20.85 0.68 -9.21
CA LYS A 31 20.17 -0.37 -9.98
C LYS A 31 19.25 -1.16 -9.05
N ALA A 32 17.94 -1.14 -9.32
CA ALA A 32 17.00 -2.00 -8.63
C ALA A 32 17.31 -3.48 -8.93
N VAL A 33 17.49 -4.26 -7.88
CA VAL A 33 17.79 -5.70 -7.95
C VAL A 33 16.92 -6.45 -6.97
N GLN A 34 16.78 -7.76 -7.18
CA GLN A 34 16.14 -8.63 -6.21
C GLN A 34 16.92 -8.62 -4.90
N GLN A 35 16.20 -8.53 -3.77
CA GLN A 35 16.79 -8.55 -2.44
C GLN A 35 16.03 -9.53 -1.52
N GLU A 36 16.65 -9.89 -0.41
CA GLU A 36 16.00 -10.59 0.69
C GLU A 36 16.06 -9.73 1.95
N VAL A 37 15.00 -9.79 2.74
CA VAL A 37 14.93 -9.21 4.09
C VAL A 37 14.62 -10.31 5.08
N GLU A 38 15.42 -10.36 6.15
CA GLU A 38 15.11 -11.19 7.30
C GLU A 38 13.95 -10.56 8.08
N VAL A 39 12.94 -11.37 8.34
CA VAL A 39 11.76 -11.02 9.13
C VAL A 39 11.79 -11.80 10.45
N ILE A 40 10.77 -11.67 11.29
CA ILE A 40 10.74 -12.32 12.62
C ILE A 40 10.80 -13.85 12.48
N MET A 41 11.45 -14.50 13.45
CA MET A 41 11.56 -15.97 13.57
C MET A 41 12.34 -16.66 12.43
N GLY A 42 13.35 -15.98 11.85
CA GLY A 42 14.24 -16.57 10.84
C GLY A 42 13.58 -16.79 9.48
N ARG A 43 12.37 -16.25 9.27
CA ARG A 43 11.74 -16.20 7.95
C ARG A 43 12.44 -15.14 7.09
N LYS A 44 12.32 -15.29 5.77
CA LYS A 44 12.83 -14.33 4.79
C LYS A 44 11.73 -13.89 3.84
N LEU A 45 11.66 -12.59 3.58
CA LEU A 45 10.81 -12.00 2.57
C LEU A 45 11.65 -11.69 1.32
N LEU A 46 11.17 -12.15 0.17
CA LEU A 46 11.76 -11.82 -1.12
C LEU A 46 11.22 -10.47 -1.61
N ILE A 47 12.12 -9.60 -2.05
CA ILE A 47 11.81 -8.31 -2.64
C ILE A 47 12.16 -8.40 -4.13
N PRO A 48 11.17 -8.37 -5.04
CA PRO A 48 11.39 -8.51 -6.47
C PRO A 48 12.37 -7.47 -7.01
N LEU A 49 12.16 -6.20 -6.64
CA LEU A 49 13.01 -5.09 -7.03
C LEU A 49 13.18 -4.15 -5.84
N GLY A 50 14.43 -3.92 -5.43
CA GLY A 50 14.76 -3.00 -4.35
C GLY A 50 16.06 -2.27 -4.60
N ALA A 51 16.09 -0.98 -4.28
CA ALA A 51 17.28 -0.12 -4.29
C ALA A 51 17.02 1.18 -3.53
N ASN A 52 18.06 1.77 -2.94
CA ASN A 52 18.01 3.05 -2.22
C ASN A 52 16.81 3.18 -1.25
N GLY A 53 16.58 2.17 -0.42
CA GLY A 53 15.45 2.15 0.54
C GLY A 53 14.06 2.15 -0.09
N CYS A 54 13.95 1.96 -1.41
CA CYS A 54 12.71 1.79 -2.15
C CYS A 54 12.55 0.32 -2.57
N ALA A 55 11.34 -0.22 -2.44
CA ALA A 55 10.98 -1.55 -2.93
C ALA A 55 9.82 -1.45 -3.93
N CYS A 56 9.78 -2.33 -4.93
CA CYS A 56 8.70 -2.43 -5.91
C CYS A 56 8.15 -3.86 -5.95
N PHE A 57 6.81 -3.97 -5.94
CA PHE A 57 6.06 -5.23 -5.93
C PHE A 57 4.83 -5.14 -6.80
N HIS A 58 4.41 -6.26 -7.40
CA HIS A 58 3.02 -6.43 -7.80
C HIS A 58 2.14 -6.72 -6.57
N PHE A 59 0.88 -6.30 -6.63
CA PHE A 59 -0.07 -6.45 -5.53
C PHE A 59 -0.18 -7.90 -5.03
N GLU A 60 -0.25 -8.87 -5.95
CA GLU A 60 -0.40 -10.29 -5.65
C GLU A 60 0.78 -10.84 -4.83
N GLU A 61 1.98 -10.26 -4.99
CA GLU A 61 3.17 -10.72 -4.28
C GLU A 61 3.15 -10.37 -2.80
N LEU A 62 2.47 -9.28 -2.43
CA LEU A 62 2.30 -8.87 -1.03
C LEU A 62 0.97 -9.34 -0.44
N CYS A 63 -0.10 -9.31 -1.23
CA CYS A 63 -1.46 -9.48 -0.73
C CYS A 63 -2.15 -10.79 -1.15
N ASP A 64 -1.61 -11.55 -2.11
CA ASP A 64 -2.12 -12.90 -2.43
C ASP A 64 -1.22 -14.03 -1.93
N ARG A 65 -0.08 -13.70 -1.33
CA ARG A 65 0.82 -14.64 -0.63
C ARG A 65 0.55 -14.67 0.86
N PRO A 66 0.90 -15.75 1.59
CA PRO A 66 0.67 -15.89 3.03
C PRO A 66 1.66 -15.09 3.91
N LEU A 67 1.66 -13.76 3.75
CA LEU A 67 2.41 -12.78 4.55
C LEU A 67 1.59 -12.21 5.73
N GLY A 68 2.20 -11.98 6.88
CA GLY A 68 1.57 -11.35 8.03
C GLY A 68 2.10 -9.96 8.31
N ALA A 69 1.56 -9.31 9.34
CA ALA A 69 2.07 -8.03 9.83
C ALA A 69 3.59 -8.07 10.08
N ALA A 70 4.11 -9.15 10.66
CA ALA A 70 5.53 -9.34 10.92
C ALA A 70 6.41 -9.29 9.65
N ASP A 71 5.92 -9.83 8.53
CA ASP A 71 6.65 -9.80 7.27
C ASP A 71 6.69 -8.36 6.72
N TYR A 72 5.56 -7.63 6.79
CA TYR A 72 5.50 -6.21 6.40
C TYR A 72 6.35 -5.33 7.31
N PHE A 73 6.39 -5.57 8.63
CA PHE A 73 7.27 -4.82 9.54
C PHE A 73 8.74 -5.00 9.17
N GLY A 74 9.17 -6.22 8.84
CA GLY A 74 10.53 -6.45 8.37
C GLY A 74 10.81 -5.71 7.07
N LEU A 75 9.86 -5.69 6.12
CA LEU A 75 9.97 -4.90 4.89
C LEU A 75 10.22 -3.42 5.21
N PHE A 76 9.37 -2.78 6.02
CA PHE A 76 9.47 -1.33 6.30
C PHE A 76 10.59 -0.96 7.28
N LYS A 77 11.22 -1.94 7.93
CA LYS A 77 12.47 -1.72 8.66
C LYS A 77 13.63 -1.40 7.72
N LYS A 78 13.64 -1.95 6.50
CA LYS A 78 14.70 -1.75 5.50
C LYS A 78 14.31 -0.75 4.41
N PHE A 79 13.03 -0.70 4.04
CA PHE A 79 12.53 0.12 2.94
C PHE A 79 11.59 1.19 3.47
N HIS A 80 11.93 2.46 3.25
CA HIS A 80 11.07 3.59 3.62
C HIS A 80 10.01 3.89 2.56
N THR A 81 10.19 3.41 1.33
CA THR A 81 9.23 3.61 0.22
C THR A 81 8.83 2.28 -0.39
N LEU A 82 7.53 2.10 -0.61
CA LEU A 82 6.98 0.98 -1.38
C LEU A 82 6.29 1.49 -2.65
N ALA A 83 6.69 0.94 -3.79
CA ALA A 83 5.94 0.97 -5.04
C ALA A 83 5.12 -0.32 -5.16
N LEU A 84 3.80 -0.17 -5.30
CA LEU A 84 2.85 -1.27 -5.36
C LEU A 84 2.01 -1.17 -6.63
N GLU A 85 2.19 -2.13 -7.52
CA GLU A 85 1.48 -2.13 -8.79
C GLU A 85 0.21 -2.98 -8.73
N GLY A 86 -0.90 -2.44 -9.24
CA GLY A 86 -2.09 -3.22 -9.59
C GLY A 86 -3.02 -3.51 -8.42
N VAL A 87 -3.24 -2.55 -7.52
CA VAL A 87 -4.22 -2.71 -6.42
C VAL A 87 -5.64 -2.83 -6.99
N PRO A 88 -6.33 -3.98 -6.81
CA PRO A 88 -7.64 -4.22 -7.40
C PRO A 88 -8.76 -3.64 -6.53
N ILE A 89 -9.95 -3.44 -7.12
CA ILE A 89 -11.15 -3.19 -6.31
C ILE A 89 -11.46 -4.46 -5.49
N PHE A 90 -11.66 -4.28 -4.19
CA PHE A 90 -11.96 -5.37 -3.28
C PHE A 90 -13.44 -5.75 -3.31
N GLY A 91 -13.70 -7.03 -3.11
CA GLY A 91 -15.03 -7.64 -3.10
C GLY A 91 -14.98 -9.06 -2.54
N LEU A 92 -16.01 -9.84 -2.83
CA LEU A 92 -16.18 -11.19 -2.26
C LEU A 92 -15.01 -12.13 -2.61
N HIS A 93 -14.50 -12.06 -3.84
CA HIS A 93 -13.52 -13.01 -4.36
C HIS A 93 -12.08 -12.76 -3.87
N ASN A 94 -11.74 -11.53 -3.52
CA ASN A 94 -10.40 -11.12 -3.05
C ASN A 94 -10.43 -10.60 -1.60
N ARG A 95 -11.41 -11.06 -0.79
CA ARG A 95 -11.57 -10.68 0.62
C ARG A 95 -10.29 -10.86 1.44
N THR A 96 -9.62 -12.00 1.30
CA THR A 96 -8.37 -12.28 2.02
C THR A 96 -7.26 -11.30 1.64
N ALA A 97 -7.17 -10.92 0.36
CA ALA A 97 -6.21 -9.93 -0.12
C ALA A 97 -6.53 -8.52 0.44
N ALA A 98 -7.81 -8.18 0.57
CA ALA A 98 -8.25 -6.93 1.18
C ALA A 98 -7.80 -6.81 2.65
N TYR A 99 -7.93 -7.88 3.45
CA TYR A 99 -7.42 -7.90 4.84
C TYR A 99 -5.90 -7.70 4.90
N ARG A 100 -5.17 -8.32 3.97
CA ARG A 100 -3.71 -8.20 3.86
C ARG A 100 -3.32 -6.78 3.47
N PHE A 101 -4.05 -6.17 2.53
CA PHE A 101 -3.85 -4.78 2.15
C PHE A 101 -4.14 -3.81 3.30
N VAL A 102 -5.22 -4.01 4.06
CA VAL A 102 -5.49 -3.24 5.29
C VAL A 102 -4.32 -3.35 6.26
N THR A 103 -3.82 -4.57 6.50
CA THR A 103 -2.68 -4.81 7.38
C THR A 103 -1.41 -4.14 6.85
N LEU A 104 -1.16 -4.20 5.54
CA LEU A 104 -0.04 -3.55 4.87
C LEU A 104 -0.09 -2.03 5.09
N VAL A 105 -1.23 -1.39 4.82
CA VAL A 105 -1.42 0.06 5.01
C VAL A 105 -1.23 0.46 6.47
N ASP A 106 -1.74 -0.34 7.42
CA ASP A 106 -1.55 -0.11 8.85
C ASP A 106 -0.06 -0.06 9.20
N VAL A 107 0.70 -1.10 8.80
CA VAL A 107 2.13 -1.19 9.08
C VAL A 107 2.91 -0.08 8.37
N MET A 108 2.57 0.26 7.12
CA MET A 108 3.18 1.38 6.39
C MET A 108 3.02 2.69 7.14
N TYR A 109 1.79 2.98 7.56
CA TYR A 109 1.46 4.22 8.24
C TYR A 109 2.17 4.34 9.59
N GLU A 110 2.27 3.24 10.34
CA GLU A 110 3.02 3.17 11.60
C GLU A 110 4.52 3.40 11.40
N ASN A 111 5.09 2.87 10.32
CA ASN A 111 6.51 3.05 9.98
C ASN A 111 6.80 4.36 9.25
N LYS A 112 5.80 5.24 9.07
CA LYS A 112 5.90 6.48 8.31
C LYS A 112 6.47 6.27 6.91
N ALA A 113 6.10 5.16 6.27
CA ALA A 113 6.57 4.79 4.94
C ALA A 113 5.78 5.53 3.85
N ARG A 114 6.44 5.79 2.71
CA ARG A 114 5.79 6.36 1.52
C ARG A 114 5.20 5.26 0.65
N LEU A 115 3.96 5.45 0.20
CA LEU A 115 3.31 4.59 -0.78
C LEU A 115 3.29 5.25 -2.15
N LEU A 116 3.81 4.53 -3.14
CA LEU A 116 3.63 4.76 -4.56
C LEU A 116 2.73 3.62 -5.06
N CYS A 117 1.60 3.86 -5.73
CA CYS A 117 0.82 2.74 -6.25
C CYS A 117 -0.02 3.03 -7.48
N THR A 118 -0.31 1.98 -8.24
CA THR A 118 -1.37 1.98 -9.25
C THR A 118 -2.55 1.19 -8.72
N ALA A 119 -3.75 1.74 -8.88
CA ALA A 119 -4.97 1.17 -8.35
C ALA A 119 -6.12 1.27 -9.37
N GLU A 120 -7.02 0.28 -9.33
CA GLU A 120 -8.22 0.27 -10.19
C GLU A 120 -9.22 1.37 -9.85
N GLY A 121 -9.15 1.93 -8.63
CA GLY A 121 -10.02 3.00 -8.15
C GLY A 121 -9.35 3.87 -7.08
N THR A 122 -10.01 4.96 -6.73
CA THR A 122 -9.67 5.77 -5.55
C THR A 122 -9.76 4.93 -4.27
N PRO A 123 -9.15 5.35 -3.14
CA PRO A 123 -9.24 4.62 -1.88
C PRO A 123 -10.68 4.28 -1.48
N PHE A 124 -11.65 5.16 -1.75
CA PHE A 124 -13.06 4.90 -1.51
C PHE A 124 -13.62 3.79 -2.42
N GLU A 125 -13.38 3.89 -3.73
CA GLU A 125 -13.84 2.91 -4.73
C GLU A 125 -13.25 1.51 -4.50
N LEU A 126 -12.00 1.42 -4.01
CA LEU A 126 -11.38 0.14 -3.67
C LEU A 126 -12.20 -0.68 -2.67
N PHE A 127 -12.88 -0.03 -1.73
CA PHE A 127 -13.63 -0.68 -0.66
C PHE A 127 -15.16 -0.54 -0.80
N GLU A 128 -15.66 0.01 -1.91
CA GLU A 128 -17.09 0.28 -2.11
C GLU A 128 -17.96 -0.99 -1.97
N ARG A 129 -17.43 -2.13 -2.42
CA ARG A 129 -18.14 -3.42 -2.38
C ARG A 129 -18.00 -4.17 -1.06
N ILE A 130 -17.29 -3.61 -0.08
CA ILE A 130 -17.16 -4.16 1.26
C ILE A 130 -18.15 -3.44 2.16
N VAL A 131 -19.11 -4.18 2.69
CA VAL A 131 -20.21 -3.64 3.49
C VAL A 131 -20.35 -4.42 4.79
N THR A 132 -20.82 -3.77 5.84
CA THR A 132 -21.18 -4.47 7.08
C THR A 132 -22.51 -5.22 6.89
N VAL A 133 -22.80 -6.14 7.79
CA VAL A 133 -24.10 -6.82 7.86
C VAL A 133 -25.24 -5.80 8.03
N SER A 134 -25.01 -4.74 8.81
CA SER A 134 -25.98 -3.66 9.02
C SER A 134 -26.26 -2.90 7.72
N ASP A 135 -25.22 -2.56 6.95
CA ASP A 135 -25.35 -1.85 5.68
C ASP A 135 -26.10 -2.70 4.65
N ALA A 136 -25.75 -3.99 4.55
CA ALA A 136 -26.42 -4.93 3.65
C ALA A 136 -27.92 -5.09 3.95
N GLN A 137 -28.31 -5.08 5.24
CA GLN A 137 -29.71 -5.14 5.64
C GLN A 137 -30.50 -3.88 5.27
N GLN A 138 -29.86 -2.70 5.24
CA GLN A 138 -30.49 -1.46 4.78
C GLN A 138 -30.56 -1.38 3.25
N MET A 139 -29.60 -1.99 2.54
CA MET A 139 -29.56 -2.08 1.08
C MET A 139 -30.55 -3.10 0.51
N ALA A 140 -30.92 -4.13 1.28
CA ALA A 140 -31.89 -5.13 0.85
C ALA A 140 -33.24 -4.48 0.50
N PRO A 141 -33.79 -4.70 -0.70
CA PRO A 141 -34.98 -4.00 -1.15
C PRO A 141 -36.17 -4.32 -0.25
N ARG A 142 -36.69 -3.30 0.44
CA ARG A 142 -38.03 -3.35 1.01
C ARG A 142 -39.02 -3.31 -0.15
N THR A 143 -39.40 -4.50 -0.61
CA THR A 143 -40.49 -4.80 -1.56
C THR A 143 -40.17 -4.68 -3.07
N SER A 144 -40.68 -5.69 -3.78
CA SER A 144 -40.86 -5.87 -5.22
C SER A 144 -39.65 -6.21 -6.12
N SER A 145 -39.72 -7.44 -6.59
CA SER A 145 -39.16 -8.07 -7.78
C SER A 145 -38.97 -7.13 -8.99
N ARG A 146 -37.72 -6.96 -9.43
CA ARG A 146 -37.20 -7.18 -10.80
C ARG A 146 -35.97 -6.30 -11.07
N SER A 147 -34.87 -6.96 -11.48
CA SER A 147 -33.63 -6.38 -12.04
C SER A 147 -32.77 -5.63 -11.01
N ARG A 148 -31.65 -6.16 -10.51
CA ARG A 148 -30.36 -6.31 -11.22
C ARG A 148 -29.61 -7.54 -10.69
N LYS A 149 -29.75 -8.71 -11.31
CA LYS A 149 -29.16 -9.98 -10.85
C LYS A 149 -27.67 -10.15 -11.20
N SER A 150 -27.02 -9.14 -11.77
CA SER A 150 -25.67 -9.27 -12.36
C SER A 150 -24.56 -8.53 -11.60
N ASP A 151 -24.83 -7.37 -11.00
CA ASP A 151 -23.78 -6.55 -10.35
C ASP A 151 -23.65 -6.80 -8.84
N ASP A 152 -24.54 -7.60 -8.26
CA ASP A 152 -24.62 -7.87 -6.82
C ASP A 152 -23.73 -9.05 -6.37
N SER A 153 -23.16 -9.81 -7.31
CA SER A 153 -22.47 -11.08 -7.00
C SER A 153 -21.10 -10.93 -6.35
N ASN A 154 -20.53 -9.72 -6.34
CA ASN A 154 -19.18 -9.47 -5.78
C ASN A 154 -19.20 -8.59 -4.52
N ILE A 155 -20.37 -8.35 -3.91
CA ILE A 155 -20.45 -7.67 -2.63
C ILE A 155 -19.89 -8.58 -1.52
N CYS A 156 -18.97 -8.06 -0.74
CA CYS A 156 -18.43 -8.72 0.45
C CYS A 156 -19.12 -8.17 1.69
N VAL A 157 -19.98 -8.99 2.30
CA VAL A 157 -20.58 -8.68 3.60
C VAL A 157 -19.63 -9.17 4.70
N ASP A 158 -18.91 -8.23 5.33
CA ASP A 158 -17.94 -8.51 6.38
C ASP A 158 -17.86 -7.32 7.33
N ASN A 159 -18.16 -7.54 8.62
CA ASN A 159 -18.15 -6.48 9.62
C ASN A 159 -16.75 -6.00 9.95
N GLU A 160 -15.79 -6.91 10.13
CA GLU A 160 -14.42 -6.56 10.53
C GLU A 160 -13.76 -5.74 9.42
N LEU A 161 -13.85 -6.20 8.18
CA LEU A 161 -13.32 -5.47 7.03
C LEU A 161 -14.12 -4.18 6.76
N GLY A 162 -15.44 -4.23 6.92
CA GLY A 162 -16.33 -3.09 6.78
C GLY A 162 -16.02 -1.95 7.76
N PHE A 163 -15.66 -2.25 9.01
CA PHE A 163 -15.21 -1.25 9.97
C PHE A 163 -13.76 -0.81 9.74
N ALA A 164 -12.90 -1.72 9.26
CA ALA A 164 -11.50 -1.39 9.00
C ALA A 164 -11.30 -0.48 7.77
N LYS A 165 -12.23 -0.52 6.80
CA LYS A 165 -12.09 0.23 5.54
C LYS A 165 -12.00 1.74 5.75
N ASP A 166 -12.83 2.33 6.61
CA ASP A 166 -12.88 3.80 6.76
C ASP A 166 -11.56 4.34 7.29
N ARG A 167 -11.00 3.67 8.30
CA ARG A 167 -9.67 3.95 8.84
C ARG A 167 -8.57 3.77 7.79
N THR A 168 -8.67 2.74 6.95
CA THR A 168 -7.71 2.48 5.87
C THR A 168 -7.77 3.57 4.80
N ILE A 169 -8.97 4.00 4.41
CA ILE A 169 -9.22 5.10 3.47
C ILE A 169 -8.64 6.41 4.02
N SER A 170 -8.87 6.72 5.30
CA SER A 170 -8.29 7.91 5.93
C SER A 170 -6.76 7.87 5.90
N ARG A 171 -6.14 6.73 6.26
CA ARG A 171 -4.69 6.59 6.21
C ARG A 171 -4.13 6.74 4.80
N LEU A 172 -4.73 6.09 3.80
CA LEU A 172 -4.32 6.25 2.40
C LEU A 172 -4.43 7.70 1.94
N THR A 173 -5.50 8.39 2.32
CA THR A 173 -5.71 9.80 1.99
C THR A 173 -4.63 10.68 2.65
N GLU A 174 -4.32 10.43 3.92
CA GLU A 174 -3.28 11.16 4.65
C GLU A 174 -1.88 10.87 4.10
N MET A 175 -1.55 9.61 3.79
CA MET A 175 -0.26 9.22 3.20
C MET A 175 -0.01 9.88 1.83
N ASN A 176 -1.09 10.27 1.12
CA ASN A 176 -1.03 11.00 -0.14
C ASN A 176 -1.13 12.53 0.04
N SER A 177 -1.28 13.03 1.26
CA SER A 177 -1.25 14.46 1.55
C SER A 177 0.14 15.03 1.37
N ARG A 178 0.22 16.31 1.01
CA ARG A 178 1.50 17.00 0.83
C ARG A 178 2.28 17.03 2.15
N GLU A 179 1.58 17.28 3.25
CA GLU A 179 2.14 17.39 4.59
C GLU A 179 2.84 16.08 5.00
N TYR A 180 2.21 14.93 4.76
CA TYR A 180 2.79 13.63 5.06
C TYR A 180 4.05 13.37 4.22
N LEU A 181 4.02 13.72 2.93
CA LEU A 181 5.14 13.50 2.03
C LEU A 181 6.35 14.39 2.36
N GLU A 182 6.11 15.63 2.76
CA GLU A 182 7.13 16.56 3.27
C GLU A 182 7.74 16.05 4.57
N GLN A 183 6.93 15.59 5.52
CA GLN A 183 7.40 14.99 6.78
C GLN A 183 8.25 13.74 6.52
N HIS A 184 7.80 12.85 5.63
CA HIS A 184 8.58 11.68 5.22
C HIS A 184 9.94 12.10 4.64
N ALA A 185 9.97 13.12 3.78
CA ALA A 185 11.23 13.60 3.18
C ALA A 185 12.19 14.15 4.25
N ALA A 186 11.69 14.87 5.24
CA ALA A 186 12.47 15.37 6.36
C ALA A 186 13.08 14.22 7.20
N ILE A 187 12.26 13.22 7.57
CA ILE A 187 12.73 12.04 8.32
C ILE A 187 13.82 11.28 7.55
N LEU A 188 13.67 11.15 6.23
CA LEU A 188 14.66 10.48 5.39
C LEU A 188 15.98 11.27 5.34
N ALA A 189 15.90 12.59 5.19
CA ALA A 189 17.09 13.45 5.20
C ALA A 189 17.85 13.35 6.53
N GLU A 190 17.14 13.34 7.67
CA GLU A 190 17.75 13.15 8.98
C GLU A 190 18.44 11.78 9.11
N LYS A 191 17.81 10.69 8.64
CA LYS A 191 18.40 9.35 8.68
C LYS A 191 19.69 9.25 7.85
N LEU A 192 19.74 9.90 6.69
CA LEU A 192 20.94 9.92 5.85
C LEU A 192 22.09 10.66 6.53
N VAL A 193 21.82 11.80 7.16
CA VAL A 193 22.83 12.57 7.93
C VAL A 193 23.38 11.76 9.10
N VAL A 194 22.53 11.02 9.83
CA VAL A 194 22.98 10.17 10.95
C VAL A 194 23.88 9.03 10.44
N GLN A 195 23.53 8.39 9.33
CA GLN A 195 24.33 7.29 8.75
C GLN A 195 25.69 7.76 8.22
N GLU A 196 25.77 8.97 7.63
CA GLU A 196 27.05 9.56 7.22
C GLU A 196 27.95 9.84 8.42
N ASN A 197 27.41 10.44 9.49
CA ASN A 197 28.15 10.74 10.72
C ASN A 197 28.66 9.47 11.42
N ASP A 198 27.88 8.39 11.46
CA ASP A 198 28.30 7.11 12.04
C ASP A 198 29.45 6.48 11.22
N ASN A 199 29.39 6.55 9.89
CA ASN A 199 30.45 6.03 9.02
C ASN A 199 31.76 6.83 9.14
N GLU A 200 31.69 8.15 9.26
CA GLU A 200 32.88 9.00 9.47
C GLU A 200 33.56 8.73 10.81
N ASN A 201 32.78 8.52 11.88
CA ASN A 201 33.34 8.19 13.20
C ASN A 201 34.00 6.80 13.26
N VAL A 202 33.52 5.83 12.47
CA VAL A 202 34.14 4.49 12.37
C VAL A 202 35.42 4.52 11.55
N LEU A 203 35.56 5.44 10.59
CA LEU A 203 36.77 5.58 9.75
C LEU A 203 37.89 6.38 10.44
N GLN A 204 37.58 7.14 11.50
CA GLN A 204 38.54 7.93 12.27
C GLN A 204 39.01 7.27 13.58
N ALA A 205 38.51 6.07 13.90
CA ALA A 205 38.87 5.28 15.08
C ALA A 205 39.73 4.06 14.72
#